data_AF-A0AA88VEH8-F1
#
_entry.id   AF-A0AA88VEH8-F1
#
_cell.length_a   1.000
_cell.length_b   1.000
_cell.length_c   1.000
_cell.angle_alpha   90.00
_cell.angle_beta   90.00
_cell.angle_gamma   90.00
#
_symmetry.space_group_name_H-M   'P 1'
#
loop_
_entity.id
_entity.type
_entity.pdbx_description
1 polymer ?
#
loop_
_entity_poly.entity_id
_entity_poly.type
_entity_poly.pdbx_seq_one_letter_code
_entity_poly.pdbx_strand_id
1 'polypeptide(L)'
;MMTDLQAVGGMKKLNNSNYNTWSTCMMSYMQGQDMWEVVKGSEVTQLEAKDANGTLEKWKIKAGKAMLALKTTVKEDVLEHIRDASTPKQAWDTFTKLFLKKNDTRL
;
A
#
# COMPACT_ATOMS: atom_id res chain seq x y z
N MET A 1 -8.08 -18.74 12.36
CA MET A 1 -7.15 -18.08 11.41
C MET A 1 -7.33 -16.58 11.55
N MET A 2 -6.48 -15.90 12.32
CA MET A 2 -6.47 -14.44 12.40
C MET A 2 -5.14 -13.98 13.00
N THR A 3 -4.09 -13.95 12.18
CA THR A 3 -2.74 -13.56 12.64
C THR A 3 -2.07 -12.49 11.77
N ASP A 4 -2.54 -12.24 10.55
CA ASP A 4 -1.88 -11.29 9.64
C ASP A 4 -2.08 -9.82 10.04
N LEU A 5 -3.09 -9.51 10.86
CA LEU A 5 -3.38 -8.14 11.31
C LEU A 5 -2.58 -7.73 12.57
N GLN A 6 -2.00 -8.68 13.31
CA GLN A 6 -1.22 -8.35 14.52
C GLN A 6 0.12 -7.68 14.20
N ALA A 7 0.75 -8.02 13.06
CA ALA A 7 1.97 -7.35 12.60
C ALA A 7 1.71 -5.87 12.26
N VAL A 8 0.53 -5.57 11.71
CA VAL A 8 0.03 -4.21 11.50
C VAL A 8 -0.33 -3.52 12.83
N GLY A 9 -0.82 -4.28 13.82
CA GLY A 9 -1.28 -3.76 15.11
C GLY A 9 -0.22 -2.98 15.92
N GLY A 10 1.07 -3.25 15.69
CA GLY A 10 2.17 -2.49 16.29
C GLY A 10 2.58 -1.22 15.52
N MET A 11 2.13 -1.06 14.28
CA MET A 11 2.49 0.09 13.45
C MET A 11 1.65 1.31 13.81
N LYS A 12 2.31 2.43 14.11
CA LYS A 12 1.61 3.70 14.31
C LYS A 12 0.90 4.11 13.02
N LYS A 13 -0.41 4.31 13.08
CA LYS A 13 -1.21 4.75 11.91
C LYS A 13 -0.63 6.00 11.25
N LEU A 14 -0.60 6.02 9.92
CA LEU A 14 -0.17 7.17 9.13
C LEU A 14 -1.00 8.40 9.47
N ASN A 15 -0.31 9.52 9.62
CA ASN A 15 -0.86 10.85 9.82
C ASN A 15 0.08 11.88 9.17
N ASN A 16 -0.28 13.16 9.33
CA ASN A 16 0.43 14.27 8.71
C ASN A 16 1.91 14.46 9.15
N SER A 17 2.41 13.76 10.16
CA SER A 17 3.76 13.98 10.70
C SER A 17 4.66 12.74 10.75
N ASN A 18 4.18 11.54 10.37
CA ASN A 18 4.96 10.30 10.52
C ASN A 18 5.16 9.51 9.23
N TYR A 19 4.99 10.14 8.07
CA TYR A 19 5.06 9.46 6.78
C TYR A 19 6.35 8.65 6.59
N ASN A 20 7.53 9.23 6.84
CA ASN A 20 8.80 8.54 6.62
C ASN A 20 8.95 7.23 7.42
N THR A 21 8.54 7.26 8.70
CA THR A 21 8.57 6.07 9.56
C THR A 21 7.53 5.06 9.10
N TRP A 22 6.29 5.51 8.85
CA TRP A 22 5.21 4.64 8.40
C TRP A 22 5.53 3.99 7.05
N SER A 23 6.05 4.75 6.09
CA SER A 23 6.38 4.24 4.74
C SER A 23 7.46 3.18 4.81
N THR A 24 8.46 3.37 5.66
CA THR A 24 9.53 2.38 5.88
C THR A 24 8.97 1.09 6.45
N CYS A 25 8.19 1.18 7.54
CA CYS A 25 7.59 0.01 8.17
C CYS A 25 6.60 -0.71 7.24
N MET A 26 5.78 0.04 6.50
CA MET A 26 4.81 -0.51 5.57
C MET A 26 5.48 -1.21 4.41
N MET A 27 6.54 -0.63 3.84
CA MET A 27 7.32 -1.26 2.78
C MET A 27 7.92 -2.59 3.25
N SER A 28 8.56 -2.62 4.41
CA SER A 28 9.12 -3.87 4.98
C SER A 28 8.04 -4.92 5.25
N TYR A 29 6.88 -4.51 5.77
CA TYR A 29 5.74 -5.41 5.97
C TYR A 29 5.27 -6.03 4.65
N MET A 30 5.05 -5.21 3.62
CA MET A 30 4.59 -5.67 2.31
C MET A 30 5.62 -6.56 1.60
N GLN A 31 6.91 -6.31 1.78
CA GLN A 31 7.99 -7.17 1.28
C GLN A 31 7.96 -8.54 1.98
N GLY A 32 7.88 -8.57 3.31
CA GLY A 32 7.80 -9.81 4.07
C GLY A 32 6.56 -10.65 3.78
N GLN A 33 5.53 -10.05 3.20
CA GLN A 33 4.28 -10.71 2.79
C GLN A 33 4.18 -10.97 1.29
N ASP A 34 5.25 -10.70 0.52
CA ASP A 34 5.28 -10.86 -0.95
C ASP A 34 4.18 -10.05 -1.69
N MET A 35 3.80 -8.89 -1.11
CA MET A 35 2.80 -7.96 -1.65
C MET A 35 3.41 -6.69 -2.25
N TRP A 36 4.72 -6.48 -2.12
CA TRP A 36 5.33 -5.22 -2.56
C TRP A 36 5.29 -5.02 -4.09
N GLU A 37 5.32 -6.11 -4.85
CA GLU A 37 5.29 -6.06 -6.33
C GLU A 37 4.00 -5.44 -6.88
N VAL A 38 2.84 -5.70 -6.24
CA VAL A 38 1.57 -5.09 -6.65
C VAL A 38 1.52 -3.58 -6.38
N VAL A 39 2.31 -3.09 -5.43
CA VAL A 39 2.40 -1.66 -5.08
C VAL A 39 3.36 -0.93 -6.01
N LYS A 40 4.48 -1.56 -6.40
CA LYS A 40 5.37 -1.02 -7.43
C LYS A 40 4.69 -0.94 -8.80
N GLY A 41 3.70 -1.81 -9.06
CA GLY A 41 3.02 -1.91 -10.34
C GLY A 41 3.82 -2.65 -11.41
N SER A 42 4.82 -3.43 -11.01
CA SER A 42 5.64 -4.27 -11.89
C SER A 42 4.84 -5.43 -12.49
N GLU A 43 3.84 -5.95 -11.77
CA GLU A 43 3.10 -7.14 -12.19
C GLU A 43 1.92 -6.86 -13.13
N VAL A 44 1.26 -5.70 -13.04
CA VAL A 44 0.06 -5.39 -13.89
C VAL A 44 0.40 -5.48 -15.38
N THR A 45 1.50 -4.86 -15.78
CA THR A 45 1.96 -4.85 -17.19
C THR A 45 2.35 -6.24 -17.69
N GLN A 46 2.81 -7.14 -16.82
CA GLN A 46 3.15 -8.53 -17.19
C GLN A 46 1.91 -9.41 -17.31
N LEU A 47 0.90 -9.19 -16.48
CA LEU A 47 -0.33 -9.97 -16.47
C LEU A 47 -1.30 -9.57 -17.59
N GLU A 48 -1.35 -8.30 -17.98
CA GLU A 48 -2.12 -7.87 -19.15
C GLU A 48 -1.59 -8.48 -20.46
N ALA A 49 -0.29 -8.81 -20.50
CA ALA A 49 0.35 -9.47 -21.64
C ALA A 49 0.16 -11.01 -21.66
N LYS A 50 -0.24 -11.61 -20.54
CA LYS A 50 -0.47 -13.05 -20.39
C LYS A 50 -1.51 -13.28 -19.30
N ASP A 51 -2.71 -13.77 -19.65
CA ASP A 51 -3.20 -14.85 -18.80
C ASP A 51 -4.23 -15.83 -19.35
N ALA A 52 -3.90 -17.10 -19.10
CA ALA A 52 -4.77 -18.27 -18.99
C ALA A 52 -4.34 -19.19 -17.82
N ASN A 53 -3.42 -18.80 -16.90
CA ASN A 53 -2.74 -19.76 -16.00
C ASN A 53 -2.69 -19.38 -14.51
N GLY A 54 -3.73 -18.74 -13.96
CA GLY A 54 -3.87 -18.54 -12.50
C GLY A 54 -2.90 -17.54 -11.86
N THR A 55 -2.07 -16.87 -12.67
CA THR A 55 -1.20 -15.77 -12.22
C THR A 55 -2.05 -14.56 -11.81
N LEU A 56 -3.13 -14.28 -12.55
CA LEU A 56 -4.09 -13.20 -12.29
C LEU A 56 -4.82 -13.32 -10.97
N GLU A 57 -5.25 -14.52 -10.60
CA GLU A 57 -5.93 -14.73 -9.34
C GLU A 57 -4.98 -14.52 -8.15
N LYS A 58 -3.74 -15.01 -8.25
CA LYS A 58 -2.70 -14.73 -7.24
C LYS A 58 -2.41 -13.24 -7.12
N TRP A 59 -2.32 -12.55 -8.24
CA TRP A 59 -2.10 -11.10 -8.28
C TRP A 59 -3.25 -10.33 -7.59
N LYS A 60 -4.51 -10.65 -7.94
CA LYS A 60 -5.69 -10.02 -7.32
C LYS A 60 -5.73 -10.23 -5.81
N ILE A 61 -5.36 -11.43 -5.34
CA ILE A 61 -5.27 -11.72 -3.90
C ILE A 61 -4.22 -10.82 -3.23
N LYS A 62 -3.01 -10.73 -3.80
CA LYS A 62 -1.95 -9.84 -3.28
C LYS A 62 -2.38 -8.38 -3.29
N ALA A 63 -3.01 -7.93 -4.38
CA ALA A 63 -3.55 -6.57 -4.52
C ALA A 63 -4.61 -6.26 -3.46
N GLY A 64 -5.55 -7.17 -3.22
CA GLY A 64 -6.56 -7.02 -2.18
C GLY A 64 -5.95 -6.90 -0.78
N LYS A 65 -4.98 -7.76 -0.45
CA LYS A 65 -4.28 -7.71 0.83
C LYS A 65 -3.49 -6.40 1.03
N ALA A 66 -2.77 -5.96 -0.01
CA ALA A 66 -2.03 -4.70 0.03
C ALA A 66 -2.97 -3.50 0.23
N MET A 67 -4.09 -3.46 -0.49
CA MET A 67 -5.10 -2.40 -0.33
C MET A 67 -5.69 -2.38 1.09
N LEU A 68 -6.00 -3.55 1.65
CA LEU A 68 -6.50 -3.66 3.01
C LEU A 68 -5.49 -3.12 4.04
N ALA A 69 -4.20 -3.48 3.89
CA ALA A 69 -3.15 -2.96 4.75
C ALA A 69 -3.06 -1.42 4.66
N LEU A 70 -3.09 -0.86 3.45
CA LEU A 70 -3.06 0.60 3.26
C LEU A 70 -4.26 1.30 3.89
N LYS A 71 -5.47 0.74 3.79
CA LYS A 71 -6.67 1.37 4.36
C LYS A 71 -6.75 1.27 5.88
N THR A 72 -6.23 0.19 6.47
CA THR A 72 -6.34 -0.07 7.92
C THR A 72 -5.24 0.57 8.76
N THR A 73 -4.12 0.93 8.14
CA THR A 73 -2.92 1.47 8.81
C THR A 73 -2.79 2.98 8.72
N VAL A 74 -3.86 3.67 8.33
CA VAL A 74 -3.90 5.13 8.22
C VAL A 74 -4.99 5.69 9.13
N LYS A 75 -4.88 6.97 9.49
CA LYS A 75 -5.97 7.68 10.16
C LYS A 75 -7.09 7.99 9.18
N GLU A 76 -8.29 8.26 9.70
CA GLU A 76 -9.49 8.51 8.89
C GLU A 76 -9.31 9.68 7.93
N ASP A 77 -8.71 10.79 8.38
CA ASP A 77 -8.41 11.96 7.55
C ASP A 77 -7.49 11.62 6.37
N VAL A 78 -6.56 10.69 6.56
CA VAL A 78 -5.66 10.23 5.51
C VAL A 78 -6.34 9.22 4.58
N LEU A 79 -7.25 8.40 5.12
CA LEU A 79 -8.02 7.40 4.37
C LEU A 79 -8.88 8.04 3.27
N GLU A 80 -9.45 9.22 3.54
CA GLU A 80 -10.31 9.93 2.58
C GLU A 80 -9.59 10.21 1.25
N HIS A 81 -8.28 10.46 1.29
CA HIS A 81 -7.49 10.73 0.09
C HIS A 81 -7.33 9.53 -0.85
N ILE A 82 -7.47 8.30 -0.34
CA ILE A 82 -7.35 7.06 -1.13
C ILE A 82 -8.69 6.34 -1.27
N ARG A 83 -9.81 7.01 -0.96
CA ARG A 83 -11.16 6.44 -1.05
C ARG A 83 -11.44 5.85 -2.43
N ASP A 84 -11.08 6.60 -3.47
CA ASP A 84 -11.32 6.25 -4.88
C ASP A 84 -10.12 5.54 -5.54
N ALA A 85 -9.08 5.21 -4.76
CA ALA A 85 -7.94 4.48 -5.29
C ALA A 85 -8.36 3.05 -5.67
N SER A 86 -8.21 2.72 -6.96
CA SER A 86 -8.61 1.41 -7.49
C SER A 86 -7.50 0.36 -7.39
N THR A 87 -6.26 0.79 -7.16
CA THR A 87 -5.10 -0.10 -7.04
C THR A 87 -4.21 0.27 -5.85
N PRO A 88 -3.49 -0.71 -5.26
CA PRO A 88 -2.54 -0.43 -4.18
C PRO A 88 -1.46 0.58 -4.58
N LYS A 89 -1.00 0.52 -5.84
CA LYS A 89 -0.08 1.50 -6.42
C LYS A 89 -0.65 2.92 -6.36
N GLN A 90 -1.88 3.12 -6.84
CA GLN A 90 -2.52 4.43 -6.83
C GLN A 90 -2.67 4.99 -5.41
N ALA A 91 -3.04 4.14 -4.45
CA ALA A 91 -3.13 4.53 -3.04
C ALA A 91 -1.74 4.94 -2.49
N TRP A 92 -0.71 4.14 -2.74
CA TRP A 92 0.67 4.43 -2.32
C TRP A 92 1.23 5.72 -2.94
N ASP A 93 1.04 5.92 -4.24
CA ASP A 93 1.46 7.11 -4.97
C ASP A 93 0.75 8.36 -4.44
N THR A 94 -0.51 8.22 -4.02
CA THR A 94 -1.28 9.32 -3.41
C THR A 94 -0.66 9.73 -2.07
N PHE A 95 -0.33 8.78 -1.20
CA PHE A 95 0.38 9.10 0.05
C PHE A 95 1.75 9.73 -0.22
N THR A 96 2.51 9.17 -1.15
CA THR A 96 3.81 9.71 -1.57
C THR A 96 3.69 11.17 -1.99
N LYS A 97 2.72 11.49 -2.85
CA LYS A 97 2.46 12.86 -3.31
C LYS A 97 2.00 13.79 -2.18
N LEU A 98 1.14 13.32 -1.27
CA LEU A 98 0.61 14.12 -0.17
C LEU A 98 1.67 14.52 0.85
N PHE A 99 2.59 13.61 1.16
CA PHE A 99 3.52 13.79 2.28
C PHE A 99 4.94 14.15 1.87
N LEU A 100 5.41 13.78 0.67
CA LEU A 100 6.71 14.25 0.19
C LEU A 100 6.65 15.72 -0.28
N LYS A 101 5.57 16.16 -0.94
CA LYS A 101 5.39 17.57 -1.34
C LYS A 101 5.34 18.55 -0.15
N LYS A 102 4.86 18.08 1.00
CA LYS A 102 4.82 18.87 2.25
C LYS A 102 6.20 19.09 2.88
N ASN A 103 7.20 18.29 2.53
CA ASN A 103 8.56 18.48 3.03
C ASN A 103 9.34 19.51 2.18
N ASP A 104 9.07 19.60 0.87
CA ASP A 104 9.74 20.57 -0.01
C ASP A 104 9.31 22.03 0.24
N THR A 105 8.11 22.25 0.78
CA THR A 105 7.57 23.59 1.07
C THR A 105 7.99 24.16 2.42
N ARG A 106 8.83 23.45 3.18
CA ARG A 106 9.35 23.90 4.49
C ARG A 106 10.81 24.38 4.44
N LEU A 107 11.33 24.68 3.25
CA LEU A 107 12.65 25.29 3.04
C LEU A 107 12.57 26.83 3.07
#